data_AF-A0A1G3PT61-F1
#
_entry.id   AF-A0A1G3PT61-F1
#
_cell.length_a   1.000
_cell.length_b   1.000
_cell.length_c   1.000
_cell.angle_alpha   90.00
_cell.angle_beta   90.00
_cell.angle_gamma   90.00
#
_symmetry.space_group_name_H-M   'P 1'
#
loop_
_entity.id
_entity.type
_entity.pdbx_description
1 polymer ?
#
loop_
_entity_poly.entity_id
_entity_poly.type
_entity_poly.pdbx_seq_one_letter_code
_entity_poly.pdbx_strand_id
1 'polypeptide(L)'
;MSKVFRIILSVLVIGIAGLWVYLLYKEFLLLPVGSEYSQFVLFEIKTVLFALFAIASLTLILYFSMFSLRPQVKAEAKPESPQLDQFSVTGNDASNIDVMANLESIRHLLSSRLNVIDRIWENSNKMENRAPGGETDGEETLMKVLAGQIQLLGTENFPDLLNSLVETASQTTGAKRVSLFLHNPEKKNLKMVRGIGFETADPIEIKAEDGFAGYAFTSGKRIFVTNVETHPQLGRKNKPQYRSKSFIIFPIRLFLQDNCIGVLNLTEKEGENGIFNMVDLEKMNILVNNFKLKMENLILLREFNKNNPGETPSA
;
A
#
# COMPACT_ATOMS: atom_id res chain seq x y z
N MET A 1 13.42 12.71 15.81
CA MET A 1 14.41 13.59 16.46
C MET A 1 13.67 14.53 17.41
N SER A 2 14.07 14.59 18.68
CA SER A 2 13.46 15.54 19.63
C SER A 2 13.74 16.99 19.20
N LYS A 3 12.84 17.92 19.53
CA LYS A 3 13.07 19.37 19.33
C LYS A 3 14.40 19.82 19.95
N VAL A 4 14.75 19.22 21.09
CA VAL A 4 16.02 19.42 21.79
C VAL A 4 17.22 19.05 20.93
N PHE A 5 17.17 17.89 20.25
CA PHE A 5 18.27 17.46 19.35
C PHE A 5 18.48 18.42 18.18
N ARG A 6 17.40 18.97 17.61
CA ARG A 6 17.50 19.96 16.52
C ARG A 6 18.14 21.27 16.99
N ILE A 7 17.80 21.74 18.18
CA ILE A 7 18.39 22.96 18.76
C ILE A 7 19.88 22.74 19.03
N ILE A 8 20.26 21.61 19.63
CA ILE A 8 21.67 21.27 19.89
C ILE A 8 22.46 21.21 18.57
N LEU A 9 21.91 20.59 17.53
CA LEU A 9 22.56 20.50 16.22
C LEU A 9 22.75 21.89 15.59
N SER A 10 21.74 22.76 15.63
CA SER A 10 21.84 24.12 15.09
C SER A 10 22.90 24.95 15.82
N VAL A 11 22.96 24.88 17.15
CA VAL A 11 23.98 25.59 17.95
C VAL A 11 25.38 25.06 17.62
N LEU A 12 25.52 23.76 17.44
CA LEU A 12 26.80 23.13 17.09
C LEU A 12 27.29 23.54 15.69
N VAL A 13 26.40 23.61 14.70
CA VAL A 13 26.73 24.09 13.35
C VAL A 13 27.18 25.56 13.36
N ILE A 14 26.47 26.43 14.11
CA ILE A 14 26.83 27.84 14.25
C ILE A 14 28.19 27.98 14.96
N GLY A 15 28.43 27.19 16.00
CA GLY A 15 29.71 27.17 16.72
C GLY A 15 30.88 26.75 15.83
N ILE A 16 30.71 25.70 15.02
CA ILE A 16 31.72 25.25 14.06
C ILE A 16 31.99 26.34 13.02
N ALA A 17 30.96 26.97 12.47
CA ALA A 17 31.12 28.04 11.49
C ALA A 17 31.89 29.24 12.07
N GLY A 18 31.54 29.68 13.28
CA GLY A 18 32.24 30.77 13.97
C GLY A 18 33.70 30.45 14.28
N LEU A 19 33.98 29.22 14.73
CA LEU A 19 35.34 28.75 14.99
C LEU A 19 36.17 28.72 13.70
N TRP A 20 35.57 28.31 12.58
CA TRP A 20 36.24 28.26 11.29
C TRP A 20 36.64 29.64 10.78
N VAL A 21 35.73 30.62 10.87
CA VAL A 21 36.00 32.03 10.52
C VAL A 21 37.11 32.61 11.40
N TYR A 22 37.07 32.33 12.71
CA TYR A 22 38.10 32.78 13.64
C TYR A 22 39.48 32.18 13.32
N LEU A 23 39.56 30.88 13.03
CA LEU A 23 40.82 30.23 12.66
C LEU A 23 41.38 30.81 11.35
N LEU A 24 40.52 31.05 10.37
CA LEU A 24 40.91 31.64 9.08
C LEU A 24 41.45 33.08 9.27
N TYR A 25 40.79 33.88 10.11
CA TYR A 25 41.27 35.22 10.47
C TYR A 25 42.59 35.19 11.24
N LYS A 26 42.73 34.27 12.20
CA LYS A 26 43.98 34.14 12.98
C LYS A 26 45.14 33.69 12.10
N GLU A 27 44.90 32.78 11.17
CA GLU A 27 45.91 32.30 10.23
C GLU A 27 46.31 33.41 9.25
N PHE A 28 45.36 34.24 8.80
CA PHE A 28 45.65 35.45 8.02
C PHE A 28 46.61 36.39 8.76
N LEU A 29 46.41 36.60 10.07
CA LEU A 29 47.28 37.46 10.89
C LEU A 29 48.69 36.88 11.15
N LEU A 30 48.87 35.56 11.04
CA LEU A 30 50.14 34.88 11.37
C LEU A 30 51.08 34.73 10.17
N LEU A 31 50.69 35.15 8.97
CA LEU A 31 51.48 34.98 7.75
C LEU A 31 52.55 36.09 7.59
N PRO A 32 53.78 35.75 7.17
CA PRO A 32 54.87 36.72 7.04
C PRO A 32 54.58 37.76 5.94
N VAL A 33 54.86 39.03 6.27
CA VAL A 33 54.68 40.20 5.42
C VAL A 33 55.64 40.10 4.23
N GLY A 34 55.08 39.93 3.02
CA GLY A 34 55.85 39.74 1.78
C GLY A 34 55.22 38.77 0.76
N SER A 35 54.08 38.17 1.09
CA SER A 35 53.38 37.18 0.24
C SER A 35 51.92 37.52 -0.03
N GLU A 36 51.59 38.81 -0.21
CA GLU A 36 50.20 39.30 -0.38
C GLU A 36 49.41 38.49 -1.41
N TYR A 37 50.03 38.10 -2.53
CA TYR A 37 49.41 37.27 -3.55
C TYR A 37 49.09 35.85 -3.05
N SER A 38 50.04 35.18 -2.38
CA SER A 38 49.83 33.84 -1.84
C SER A 38 48.80 33.84 -0.70
N GLN A 39 48.75 34.91 0.11
CA GLN A 39 47.75 35.11 1.16
C GLN A 39 46.35 35.22 0.57
N PHE A 40 46.20 35.99 -0.51
CA PHE A 40 44.93 36.14 -1.22
C PHE A 40 44.45 34.81 -1.83
N VAL A 41 45.33 34.07 -2.50
CA VAL A 41 44.99 32.77 -3.11
C VAL A 41 44.61 31.72 -2.05
N LEU A 42 45.35 31.64 -0.94
CA LEU A 42 45.02 30.73 0.17
C LEU A 42 43.66 31.06 0.81
N PHE A 43 43.34 32.35 0.93
CA PHE A 43 42.06 32.82 1.41
C PHE A 43 40.90 32.43 0.46
N GLU A 44 41.05 32.64 -0.85
CA GLU A 44 40.07 32.24 -1.86
C GLU A 44 39.81 30.72 -1.85
N ILE A 45 40.87 29.90 -1.81
CA ILE A 45 40.71 28.44 -1.78
C ILE A 45 39.94 27.99 -0.53
N LYS A 46 40.28 28.56 0.65
CA LYS A 46 39.63 28.18 1.92
C LYS A 46 38.18 28.65 1.99
N THR A 47 37.86 29.83 1.47
CA THR A 47 36.47 30.31 1.40
C THR A 47 35.62 29.45 0.48
N VAL A 48 36.15 29.01 -0.67
CA VAL A 48 35.45 28.06 -1.56
C VAL A 48 35.22 26.70 -0.88
N LEU A 49 36.22 26.15 -0.20
CA LEU A 49 36.07 24.88 0.54
C LEU A 49 35.00 24.98 1.63
N PHE A 50 34.92 26.11 2.33
CA PHE A 50 33.87 26.34 3.33
C PHE A 50 32.48 26.44 2.70
N ALA A 51 32.34 27.13 1.56
CA ALA A 51 31.08 27.21 0.84
C ALA A 51 30.57 25.82 0.42
N LEU A 52 31.46 24.96 -0.09
CA LEU A 52 31.14 23.58 -0.44
C LEU A 52 30.68 22.77 0.78
N PHE A 53 31.38 22.91 1.92
CA PHE A 53 30.99 22.26 3.18
C PHE A 53 29.63 22.73 3.68
N ALA A 54 29.32 24.03 3.59
CA ALA A 54 28.04 24.59 3.98
C ALA A 54 26.89 24.07 3.11
N ILE A 55 27.09 23.99 1.80
CA ILE A 55 26.12 23.43 0.86
C ILE A 55 25.88 21.94 1.18
N ALA A 56 26.93 21.15 1.39
CA ALA A 56 26.82 19.73 1.75
C ALA A 56 26.10 19.51 3.10
N SER A 57 26.33 20.40 4.07
CA SER A 57 25.64 20.35 5.37
C SER A 57 24.15 20.70 5.22
N LEU A 58 23.82 21.71 4.41
CA LEU A 58 22.45 22.11 4.14
C LEU A 58 21.67 21.01 3.40
N THR A 59 22.27 20.37 2.39
CA THR A 59 21.62 19.26 1.68
C THR A 59 21.39 18.06 2.59
N LEU A 60 22.33 17.75 3.49
CA LEU A 60 22.16 16.70 4.50
C LEU A 60 21.04 17.04 5.50
N ILE A 61 20.94 18.28 5.97
CA ILE A 61 19.85 18.74 6.84
C ILE A 61 18.50 18.65 6.13
N LEU A 62 18.42 19.07 4.86
CA LEU A 62 17.20 18.97 4.05
C LEU A 62 16.80 17.50 3.82
N TYR A 63 17.78 16.63 3.55
CA TYR A 63 17.56 15.19 3.44
C TYR A 63 16.98 14.60 4.72
N PHE A 64 17.55 14.91 5.89
CA PHE A 64 17.03 14.46 7.18
C PHE A 64 15.70 15.13 7.56
N SER A 65 15.47 16.39 7.13
CA SER A 65 14.20 17.09 7.34
C SER A 65 13.07 16.44 6.56
N MET A 66 13.30 16.14 5.26
CA MET A 66 12.40 15.37 4.40
C MET A 66 12.16 13.96 4.96
N PHE A 67 13.20 13.30 5.49
CA PHE A 67 13.06 12.01 6.16
C PHE A 67 12.26 12.11 7.49
N SER A 68 12.29 13.27 8.16
CA SER A 68 11.52 13.54 9.38
C SER A 68 10.09 14.01 9.16
N LEU A 69 9.71 14.28 7.90
CA LEU A 69 8.34 14.60 7.47
C LEU A 69 7.52 13.34 7.15
N ARG A 70 7.86 12.18 7.72
CA ARG A 70 6.81 11.21 8.05
C ARG A 70 5.98 11.85 9.17
N PRO A 71 4.68 12.13 8.95
CA PRO A 71 3.87 12.76 9.97
C PRO A 71 3.90 11.90 11.24
N GLN A 72 4.39 12.50 12.32
CA GLN A 72 4.11 12.03 13.67
C GLN A 72 2.67 12.45 13.94
N VAL A 73 1.74 11.51 13.77
CA VAL A 73 0.34 11.68 14.14
C VAL A 73 0.31 12.02 15.64
N LYS A 74 -0.14 13.24 15.94
CA LYS A 74 -0.46 13.68 17.28
C LYS A 74 -1.58 12.74 17.75
N ALA A 75 -1.42 12.12 18.93
CA ALA A 75 -2.39 11.20 19.49
C ALA A 75 -3.69 11.93 19.86
N GLU A 76 -4.53 12.18 18.86
CA GLU A 76 -5.98 12.23 19.05
C GLU A 76 -6.46 10.80 19.29
N ALA A 77 -7.48 10.67 20.14
CA ALA A 77 -8.00 9.39 20.59
C ALA A 77 -8.11 8.42 19.42
N LYS A 78 -7.30 7.35 19.49
CA LYS A 78 -7.24 6.28 18.50
C LYS A 78 -8.68 5.82 18.27
N PRO A 79 -9.28 5.98 17.06
CA PRO A 79 -10.44 5.17 16.75
C PRO A 79 -9.95 3.74 16.91
N GLU A 80 -10.55 3.00 17.85
CA GLU A 80 -10.19 1.61 18.07
C GLU A 80 -10.15 0.94 16.70
N SER A 81 -8.96 0.46 16.32
CA SER A 81 -8.82 -0.32 15.11
C SER A 81 -9.87 -1.42 15.20
N PRO A 82 -10.73 -1.59 14.18
CA PRO A 82 -11.76 -2.61 14.20
C PRO A 82 -11.20 -3.92 14.75
N GLN A 83 -11.59 -4.28 15.97
CA GLN A 83 -11.18 -5.54 16.56
C GLN A 83 -11.67 -6.65 15.62
N LEU A 84 -10.94 -7.77 15.54
CA LEU A 84 -11.30 -8.86 14.63
C LEU A 84 -12.77 -9.32 14.82
N ASP A 85 -13.30 -9.11 16.02
CA ASP A 85 -14.70 -9.35 16.39
C ASP A 85 -15.69 -8.46 15.63
N GLN A 86 -15.30 -7.26 15.19
CA GLN A 86 -16.08 -6.41 14.28
C GLN A 86 -16.30 -7.04 12.90
N PHE A 87 -15.47 -8.01 12.51
CA PHE A 87 -15.60 -8.81 11.30
C PHE A 87 -16.00 -10.27 11.60
N SER A 88 -16.25 -10.59 12.87
CA SER A 88 -16.66 -11.93 13.29
C SER A 88 -18.18 -12.10 13.16
N VAL A 89 -18.57 -13.28 12.70
CA VAL A 89 -19.94 -13.68 12.43
C VAL A 89 -20.64 -13.96 13.76
N THR A 90 -21.32 -12.97 14.32
CA THR A 90 -22.49 -13.17 15.19
C THR A 90 -23.29 -11.88 15.26
N GLY A 91 -24.45 -11.85 14.62
CA GLY A 91 -25.36 -10.72 14.67
C GLY A 91 -26.40 -10.78 13.57
N ASN A 92 -27.48 -11.52 13.83
CA ASN A 92 -28.78 -11.24 13.23
C ASN A 92 -29.08 -9.77 13.53
N ASP A 93 -29.05 -8.92 12.52
CA ASP A 93 -29.87 -7.71 12.45
C ASP A 93 -29.91 -7.30 10.98
N ALA A 94 -30.91 -7.83 10.29
CA ALA A 94 -31.38 -7.31 9.02
C ALA A 94 -32.00 -5.93 9.29
N SER A 95 -31.18 -4.89 9.37
CA SER A 95 -31.67 -3.53 9.16
C SER A 95 -31.62 -3.25 7.66
N ASN A 96 -32.78 -3.29 7.02
CA ASN A 96 -32.98 -2.83 5.64
C ASN A 96 -32.33 -1.44 5.48
N ILE A 97 -31.20 -1.38 4.78
CA ILE A 97 -30.64 -0.13 4.30
C ILE A 97 -31.10 -0.02 2.85
N ASP A 98 -31.80 1.07 2.53
CA ASP A 98 -32.31 1.32 1.19
C ASP A 98 -31.12 1.54 0.22
N VAL A 99 -30.65 0.45 -0.37
CA VAL A 99 -29.51 0.36 -1.31
C VAL A 99 -29.69 1.29 -2.52
N MET A 100 -30.93 1.72 -2.80
CA MET A 100 -31.30 2.53 -3.96
C MET A 100 -30.81 3.98 -3.89
N ALA A 101 -30.65 4.58 -2.70
CA ALA A 101 -30.27 6.00 -2.60
C ALA A 101 -28.79 6.26 -2.97
N ASN A 102 -27.92 5.26 -2.90
CA ASN A 102 -26.50 5.39 -3.24
C ASN A 102 -26.18 4.88 -4.65
N LEU A 103 -27.18 4.40 -5.39
CA LEU A 103 -26.97 3.84 -6.73
C LEU A 103 -26.54 4.92 -7.72
N GLU A 104 -26.98 6.18 -7.58
CA GLU A 104 -26.57 7.29 -8.45
C GLU A 104 -25.10 7.69 -8.22
N SER A 105 -24.68 7.85 -6.96
CA SER A 105 -23.29 8.22 -6.61
C SER A 105 -22.32 7.07 -6.87
N ILE A 106 -22.72 5.82 -6.61
CA ILE A 106 -21.96 4.63 -6.99
C ILE A 106 -21.90 4.53 -8.52
N ARG A 107 -22.99 4.76 -9.24
CA ARG A 107 -23.03 4.78 -10.71
C ARG A 107 -22.16 5.91 -11.29
N HIS A 108 -22.09 7.06 -10.63
CA HIS A 108 -21.25 8.19 -11.04
C HIS A 108 -19.76 7.97 -10.71
N LEU A 109 -19.45 7.28 -9.61
CA LEU A 109 -18.11 6.80 -9.29
C LEU A 109 -17.66 5.69 -10.24
N LEU A 110 -18.54 4.74 -10.53
CA LEU A 110 -18.32 3.66 -11.49
C LEU A 110 -18.09 4.24 -12.89
N SER A 111 -18.93 5.20 -13.33
CA SER A 111 -18.79 5.84 -14.64
C SER A 111 -17.48 6.62 -14.77
N SER A 112 -17.07 7.35 -13.73
CA SER A 112 -15.78 8.06 -13.72
C SER A 112 -14.55 7.13 -13.73
N ARG A 113 -14.72 5.86 -13.36
CA ARG A 113 -13.68 4.83 -13.33
C ARG A 113 -13.71 3.88 -14.53
N LEU A 114 -14.68 4.02 -15.45
CA LEU A 114 -14.74 3.30 -16.73
C LEU A 114 -13.51 3.56 -17.62
N ASN A 115 -12.78 4.66 -17.42
CA ASN A 115 -11.48 4.91 -18.09
C ASN A 115 -10.42 3.81 -17.81
N VAL A 116 -10.60 2.98 -16.78
CA VAL A 116 -9.76 1.81 -16.53
C VAL A 116 -10.18 0.62 -17.39
N ILE A 117 -11.48 0.49 -17.67
CA ILE A 117 -12.02 -0.50 -18.61
C ILE A 117 -11.55 -0.19 -20.03
N ASP A 118 -11.58 1.09 -20.43
CA ASP A 118 -11.04 1.51 -21.73
C ASP A 118 -9.55 1.18 -21.84
N ARG A 119 -8.78 1.33 -20.75
CA ARG A 119 -7.37 0.93 -20.70
C ARG A 119 -7.16 -0.57 -20.74
N ILE A 120 -8.01 -1.36 -20.08
CA ILE A 120 -7.97 -2.83 -20.16
C ILE A 120 -8.28 -3.28 -21.58
N TRP A 121 -9.32 -2.71 -22.20
CA TRP A 121 -9.69 -2.95 -23.59
C TRP A 121 -8.53 -2.62 -24.54
N GLU A 122 -7.93 -1.43 -24.40
CA GLU A 122 -6.82 -0.99 -25.24
C GLU A 122 -5.56 -1.85 -25.06
N ASN A 123 -5.25 -2.26 -23.82
CA ASN A 123 -4.12 -3.15 -23.52
C ASN A 123 -4.37 -4.58 -24.00
N SER A 124 -5.61 -5.09 -23.91
CA SER A 124 -5.99 -6.42 -24.42
C SER A 124 -5.83 -6.46 -25.94
N ASN A 125 -6.36 -5.46 -26.65
CA ASN A 125 -6.28 -5.37 -28.11
C ASN A 125 -4.84 -5.16 -28.61
N LYS A 126 -3.96 -4.52 -27.83
CA LYS A 126 -2.52 -4.40 -28.15
C LYS A 126 -1.80 -5.75 -28.11
N MET A 127 -2.23 -6.70 -27.29
CA MET A 127 -1.66 -8.06 -27.26
C MET A 127 -2.21 -8.95 -28.38
N GLU A 128 -3.37 -8.61 -28.95
CA GLU A 128 -4.11 -9.40 -29.92
C GLU A 128 -3.72 -9.19 -31.40
N ASN A 129 -2.90 -8.16 -31.70
CA ASN A 129 -2.30 -7.95 -33.04
C ASN A 129 -1.34 -9.08 -33.51
N ARG A 130 -1.44 -10.30 -32.96
CA ARG A 130 -0.70 -11.50 -33.36
C ARG A 130 -1.56 -12.73 -33.68
N ALA A 131 -2.88 -12.71 -33.57
CA ALA A 131 -3.72 -13.84 -34.03
C ALA A 131 -5.14 -13.39 -34.42
N PRO A 132 -5.67 -13.82 -35.59
CA PRO A 132 -7.03 -13.48 -36.00
C PRO A 132 -8.03 -14.44 -35.32
N GLY A 133 -8.64 -14.02 -34.20
CA GLY A 133 -9.70 -14.83 -33.56
C GLY A 133 -10.28 -14.38 -32.21
N GLY A 134 -9.89 -13.26 -31.59
CA GLY A 134 -10.15 -13.01 -30.15
C GLY A 134 -10.99 -11.77 -29.78
N GLU A 135 -11.77 -11.21 -30.71
CA GLU A 135 -12.73 -10.13 -30.37
C GLU A 135 -13.72 -10.58 -29.26
N THR A 136 -14.02 -11.88 -29.18
CA THR A 136 -14.90 -12.49 -28.16
C THR A 136 -14.23 -12.80 -26.82
N ASP A 137 -12.92 -13.06 -26.76
CA ASP A 137 -12.19 -13.41 -25.51
C ASP A 137 -11.92 -12.17 -24.64
N GLY A 138 -11.61 -11.04 -25.29
CA GLY A 138 -11.47 -9.74 -24.64
C GLY A 138 -12.78 -9.26 -24.01
N GLU A 139 -13.89 -9.39 -24.73
CA GLU A 139 -15.24 -9.06 -24.24
C GLU A 139 -15.66 -9.96 -23.08
N GLU A 140 -15.45 -11.28 -23.18
CA GLU A 140 -15.74 -12.22 -22.10
C GLU A 140 -14.93 -11.89 -20.84
N THR A 141 -13.63 -11.60 -21.02
CA THR A 141 -12.75 -11.19 -19.93
C THR A 141 -13.23 -9.90 -19.26
N LEU A 142 -13.64 -8.92 -20.05
CA LEU A 142 -14.15 -7.66 -19.55
C LEU A 142 -15.46 -7.85 -18.78
N MET A 143 -16.38 -8.66 -19.32
CA MET A 143 -17.65 -8.96 -18.68
C MET A 143 -17.48 -9.71 -17.36
N LYS A 144 -16.53 -10.65 -17.27
CA LYS A 144 -16.18 -11.32 -16.00
C LYS A 144 -15.68 -10.32 -14.96
N VAL A 145 -14.78 -9.41 -15.35
CA VAL A 145 -14.26 -8.36 -14.46
C VAL A 145 -15.38 -7.43 -13.99
N LEU A 146 -16.28 -7.02 -14.90
CA LEU A 146 -17.42 -6.16 -14.59
C LEU A 146 -18.43 -6.84 -13.67
N ALA A 147 -18.84 -8.07 -13.99
CA ALA A 147 -19.78 -8.84 -13.19
C ALA A 147 -19.24 -9.04 -11.76
N GLY A 148 -17.95 -9.38 -11.63
CA GLY A 148 -17.30 -9.51 -10.34
C GLY A 148 -17.30 -8.21 -9.51
N GLN A 149 -17.15 -7.05 -10.15
CA GLN A 149 -17.24 -5.77 -9.47
C GLN A 149 -18.66 -5.46 -9.00
N ILE A 150 -19.67 -5.71 -9.84
CA ILE A 150 -21.08 -5.49 -9.49
C ILE A 150 -21.46 -6.38 -8.31
N GLN A 151 -21.09 -7.66 -8.35
CA GLN A 151 -21.34 -8.60 -7.26
C GLN A 151 -20.71 -8.11 -5.96
N LEU A 152 -19.43 -7.72 -5.99
CA LEU A 152 -18.71 -7.24 -4.81
C LEU A 152 -19.34 -5.98 -4.22
N LEU A 153 -19.71 -5.02 -5.06
CA LEU A 153 -20.29 -3.73 -4.63
C LEU A 153 -21.73 -3.89 -4.11
N GLY A 154 -22.46 -4.90 -4.59
CA GLY A 154 -23.83 -5.22 -4.17
C GLY A 154 -23.93 -5.90 -2.80
N THR A 155 -22.82 -6.28 -2.17
CA THR A 155 -22.83 -6.92 -0.84
C THR A 155 -23.38 -5.99 0.25
N GLU A 156 -24.08 -6.52 1.24
CA GLU A 156 -24.73 -5.69 2.28
C GLU A 156 -24.03 -5.78 3.64
N ASN A 157 -23.23 -6.83 3.86
CA ASN A 157 -22.56 -7.10 5.13
C ASN A 157 -21.09 -7.51 4.92
N PHE A 158 -20.30 -7.46 5.99
CA PHE A 158 -18.88 -7.80 5.94
C PHE A 158 -18.61 -9.25 5.52
N PRO A 159 -19.27 -10.28 6.09
CA PRO A 159 -19.04 -11.67 5.68
C PRO A 159 -19.16 -11.91 4.17
N ASP A 160 -20.21 -11.37 3.55
CA ASP A 160 -20.47 -11.54 2.12
C ASP A 160 -19.45 -10.77 1.27
N LEU A 161 -19.04 -9.58 1.71
CA LEU A 161 -17.99 -8.81 1.06
C LEU A 161 -16.63 -9.51 1.08
N LEU A 162 -16.26 -10.12 2.22
CA LEU A 162 -15.01 -10.89 2.34
C LEU A 162 -15.04 -12.16 1.46
N ASN A 163 -16.19 -12.84 1.40
CA ASN A 163 -16.39 -14.00 0.52
C ASN A 163 -16.27 -13.60 -0.95
N SER A 164 -17.03 -12.58 -1.36
CA SER A 164 -17.06 -12.10 -2.73
C SER A 164 -15.68 -11.66 -3.20
N LEU A 165 -14.88 -10.98 -2.37
CA LEU A 165 -13.51 -10.62 -2.74
C LEU A 165 -12.67 -11.85 -3.14
N VAL A 166 -12.68 -12.91 -2.33
CA VAL A 166 -11.84 -14.09 -2.54
C VAL A 166 -12.33 -14.89 -3.75
N GLU A 167 -13.65 -15.05 -3.89
CA GLU A 167 -14.28 -15.74 -5.03
C GLU A 167 -14.03 -15.01 -6.35
N THR A 168 -14.33 -13.71 -6.40
CA THR A 168 -14.13 -12.90 -7.60
C THR A 168 -12.65 -12.84 -7.98
N ALA A 169 -11.74 -12.75 -6.99
CA ALA A 169 -10.30 -12.79 -7.24
C ALA A 169 -9.86 -14.12 -7.89
N SER A 170 -10.36 -15.25 -7.38
CA SER A 170 -10.08 -16.58 -7.93
C SER A 170 -10.58 -16.68 -9.37
N GLN A 171 -11.85 -16.37 -9.61
CA GLN A 171 -12.49 -16.49 -10.93
C GLN A 171 -11.87 -15.56 -11.99
N THR A 172 -11.53 -14.32 -11.60
CA THR A 172 -11.04 -13.29 -12.53
C THR A 172 -9.59 -13.52 -12.98
N THR A 173 -8.79 -14.18 -12.13
CA THR A 173 -7.35 -14.41 -12.37
C THR A 173 -7.00 -15.87 -12.64
N GLY A 174 -7.95 -16.78 -12.42
CA GLY A 174 -7.69 -18.23 -12.43
C GLY A 174 -6.81 -18.68 -11.27
N ALA A 175 -6.76 -17.98 -10.15
CA ALA A 175 -5.99 -18.43 -8.99
C ALA A 175 -6.70 -19.58 -8.27
N LYS A 176 -6.05 -20.75 -8.15
CA LYS A 176 -6.58 -21.91 -7.40
C LYS A 176 -6.52 -21.71 -5.88
N ARG A 177 -5.60 -20.87 -5.43
CA ARG A 177 -5.38 -20.60 -4.00
C ARG A 177 -5.41 -19.10 -3.74
N VAL A 178 -6.46 -18.65 -3.07
CA VAL A 178 -6.68 -17.25 -2.69
C VAL A 178 -6.90 -17.19 -1.20
N SER A 179 -6.21 -16.29 -0.49
CA SER A 179 -6.40 -16.12 0.95
C SER A 179 -6.43 -14.66 1.35
N LEU A 180 -7.39 -14.33 2.19
CA LEU A 180 -7.55 -13.03 2.81
C LEU A 180 -7.17 -13.13 4.28
N PHE A 181 -6.13 -12.39 4.66
CA PHE A 181 -5.69 -12.28 6.04
C PHE A 181 -6.01 -10.89 6.57
N LEU A 182 -6.55 -10.81 7.79
CA LEU A 182 -6.73 -9.56 8.51
C LEU A 182 -5.81 -9.53 9.74
N HIS A 183 -5.36 -8.33 10.08
CA HIS A 183 -4.50 -8.12 11.23
C HIS A 183 -5.28 -8.19 12.53
N ASN A 184 -4.78 -8.98 13.47
CA ASN A 184 -5.20 -8.97 14.85
C ASN A 184 -4.17 -8.16 15.67
N PRO A 185 -4.50 -6.93 16.10
CA PRO A 185 -3.60 -6.08 16.86
C PRO A 185 -3.17 -6.66 18.21
N GLU A 186 -4.04 -7.43 18.87
CA GLU A 186 -3.77 -8.01 20.19
C GLU A 186 -2.71 -9.10 20.11
N LYS A 187 -2.86 -10.00 19.13
CA LYS A 187 -1.93 -11.12 18.91
C LYS A 187 -0.75 -10.76 18.02
N LYS A 188 -0.72 -9.54 17.46
CA LYS A 188 0.29 -9.05 16.50
C LYS A 188 0.50 -10.02 15.33
N ASN A 189 -0.59 -10.60 14.85
CA ASN A 189 -0.57 -11.61 13.81
C ASN A 189 -1.58 -11.29 12.71
N LEU A 190 -1.44 -11.97 11.59
CA LEU A 190 -2.38 -11.98 10.48
C LEU A 190 -3.14 -13.30 10.56
N LYS A 191 -4.47 -13.22 10.72
CA LYS A 191 -5.36 -14.38 10.73
C LYS A 191 -6.07 -14.49 9.39
N MET A 192 -6.07 -15.67 8.79
CA MET A 192 -6.88 -15.94 7.60
C MET A 192 -8.35 -15.88 7.98
N VAL A 193 -9.08 -14.94 7.40
CA VAL A 193 -10.52 -14.79 7.62
C VAL A 193 -11.33 -15.48 6.54
N ARG A 194 -10.81 -15.58 5.32
CA ARG A 194 -11.41 -16.29 4.18
C ARG A 194 -10.32 -16.86 3.26
N GLY A 195 -10.61 -17.97 2.60
CA GLY A 195 -9.72 -18.54 1.60
C GLY A 195 -10.36 -19.62 0.74
N ILE A 196 -9.79 -19.82 -0.45
CA ILE A 196 -10.12 -20.86 -1.42
C ILE A 196 -8.86 -21.70 -1.65
N GLY A 197 -9.02 -23.02 -1.78
CA GLY A 197 -7.92 -23.96 -2.03
C GLY A 197 -7.08 -24.28 -0.79
N PHE A 198 -7.71 -24.31 0.39
CA PHE A 198 -7.10 -24.71 1.65
C PHE A 198 -7.85 -25.92 2.24
N GLU A 199 -7.15 -27.01 2.47
CA GLU A 199 -7.67 -28.26 3.05
C GLU A 199 -7.31 -28.33 4.53
N THR A 200 -7.85 -27.41 5.33
CA THR A 200 -7.68 -27.47 6.79
C THR A 200 -8.88 -26.83 7.49
N ALA A 201 -9.32 -27.46 8.58
CA ALA A 201 -10.31 -26.91 9.48
C ALA A 201 -9.68 -25.93 10.49
N ASP A 202 -8.36 -25.98 10.67
CA ASP A 202 -7.66 -25.17 11.66
C ASP A 202 -7.49 -23.72 11.19
N PRO A 203 -7.66 -22.74 12.10
CA PRO A 203 -7.35 -21.35 11.80
C PRO A 203 -5.89 -21.17 11.37
N ILE A 204 -5.67 -20.60 10.19
CA ILE A 204 -4.33 -20.27 9.71
C ILE A 204 -3.94 -18.88 10.21
N GLU A 205 -2.90 -18.81 11.03
CA GLU A 205 -2.32 -17.57 11.56
C GLU A 205 -0.84 -17.47 11.20
N ILE A 206 -0.38 -16.27 10.84
CA ILE A 206 1.04 -15.99 10.57
C ILE A 206 1.44 -14.72 11.32
N LYS A 207 2.71 -14.61 11.75
CA LYS A 207 3.19 -13.37 12.36
C LYS A 207 3.10 -12.22 11.36
N ALA A 208 2.73 -11.03 11.84
CA ALA A 208 2.48 -9.88 10.95
C ALA A 208 3.71 -9.39 10.18
N GLU A 209 4.91 -9.77 10.62
CA GLU A 209 6.20 -9.42 10.01
C GLU A 209 6.84 -10.58 9.22
N ASP A 210 6.25 -11.77 9.25
CA ASP A 210 6.85 -12.96 8.65
C ASP A 210 6.50 -13.13 7.17
N GLY A 211 7.53 -13.44 6.38
CA GLY A 211 7.39 -13.82 4.97
C GLY A 211 6.89 -12.69 4.07
N PHE A 212 6.45 -13.05 2.86
CA PHE A 212 6.03 -12.05 1.86
C PHE A 212 4.71 -11.37 2.23
N ALA A 213 3.79 -12.10 2.87
CA ALA A 213 2.54 -11.54 3.38
C ALA A 213 2.82 -10.47 4.46
N GLY A 214 3.70 -10.77 5.43
CA GLY A 214 4.10 -9.81 6.44
C GLY A 214 4.87 -8.61 5.87
N TYR A 215 5.75 -8.84 4.89
CA TYR A 215 6.43 -7.74 4.19
C TYR A 215 5.44 -6.83 3.43
N ALA A 216 4.48 -7.38 2.70
CA ALA A 216 3.46 -6.59 2.01
C ALA A 216 2.60 -5.80 3.02
N PHE A 217 2.20 -6.44 4.12
CA PHE A 217 1.43 -5.85 5.20
C PHE A 217 2.15 -4.65 5.83
N THR A 218 3.40 -4.84 6.26
CA THR A 218 4.20 -3.81 6.94
C THR A 218 4.64 -2.69 6.00
N SER A 219 5.05 -3.03 4.76
CA SER A 219 5.50 -2.03 3.79
C SER A 219 4.36 -1.27 3.12
N GLY A 220 3.14 -1.84 3.11
CA GLY A 220 2.01 -1.33 2.34
C GLY A 220 2.20 -1.42 0.82
N LYS A 221 3.21 -2.17 0.34
CA LYS A 221 3.51 -2.33 -1.09
C LYS A 221 2.98 -3.67 -1.60
N ARG A 222 2.33 -3.63 -2.77
CA ARG A 222 1.94 -4.84 -3.50
C ARG A 222 3.19 -5.60 -3.94
N ILE A 223 3.10 -6.93 -3.94
CA ILE A 223 4.16 -7.82 -4.42
C ILE A 223 3.62 -8.57 -5.62
N PHE A 224 4.35 -8.53 -6.72
CA PHE A 224 4.04 -9.29 -7.93
C PHE A 224 5.30 -10.05 -8.34
N VAL A 225 5.22 -11.37 -8.33
CA VAL A 225 6.37 -12.24 -8.60
C VAL A 225 5.96 -13.26 -9.64
N THR A 226 6.71 -13.31 -10.74
CA THR A 226 6.58 -14.34 -11.79
C THR A 226 7.38 -15.59 -11.45
N ASN A 227 8.54 -15.42 -10.80
CA ASN A 227 9.33 -16.53 -10.25
C ASN A 227 10.11 -16.08 -9.01
N VAL A 228 9.78 -16.67 -7.86
CA VAL A 228 10.39 -16.35 -6.57
C VAL A 228 11.87 -16.75 -6.47
N GLU A 229 12.30 -17.79 -7.18
CA GLU A 229 13.67 -18.31 -7.05
C GLU A 229 14.69 -17.43 -7.76
N THR A 230 14.25 -16.70 -8.79
CA THR A 230 15.08 -15.81 -9.60
C THR A 230 14.82 -14.33 -9.32
N HIS A 231 13.94 -13.99 -8.36
CA HIS A 231 13.59 -12.60 -8.09
C HIS A 231 14.78 -11.83 -7.47
N PRO A 232 15.23 -10.69 -8.02
CA PRO A 232 16.47 -10.02 -7.57
C PRO A 232 16.48 -9.63 -6.09
N GLN A 233 15.32 -9.23 -5.54
CA GLN A 233 15.20 -8.75 -4.16
C GLN A 233 14.50 -9.73 -3.21
N LEU A 234 13.81 -10.74 -3.75
CA LEU A 234 12.93 -11.65 -3.01
C LEU A 234 13.33 -13.11 -3.23
N GLY A 235 14.48 -13.32 -3.88
CA GLY A 235 15.05 -14.59 -4.29
C GLY A 235 15.11 -15.58 -3.14
N ARG A 236 14.29 -16.62 -3.19
CA ARG A 236 14.37 -17.75 -2.25
C ARG A 236 13.79 -19.01 -2.87
N LYS A 237 14.23 -20.17 -2.36
CA LYS A 237 13.68 -21.47 -2.76
C LYS A 237 12.16 -21.48 -2.56
N ASN A 238 11.42 -21.98 -3.56
CA ASN A 238 9.98 -22.12 -3.42
C ASN A 238 9.66 -23.12 -2.29
N LYS A 239 8.64 -22.82 -1.49
CA LYS A 239 8.25 -23.73 -0.40
C LYS A 239 7.54 -24.95 -0.99
N PRO A 240 7.78 -26.18 -0.48
CA PRO A 240 7.17 -27.41 -1.01
C PRO A 240 5.64 -27.40 -1.05
N GLN A 241 5.01 -26.64 -0.16
CA GLN A 241 3.56 -26.49 -0.07
C GLN A 241 2.91 -25.69 -1.22
N TYR A 242 3.70 -25.02 -2.07
CA TYR A 242 3.20 -24.23 -3.19
C TYR A 242 3.56 -24.90 -4.53
N ARG A 243 2.56 -25.10 -5.38
CA ARG A 243 2.75 -25.73 -6.70
C ARG A 243 3.36 -24.79 -7.74
N SER A 244 3.26 -23.47 -7.55
CA SER A 244 3.82 -22.45 -8.44
C SER A 244 4.83 -21.55 -7.72
N LYS A 245 5.77 -21.00 -8.50
CA LYS A 245 6.76 -20.00 -8.07
C LYS A 245 6.25 -18.57 -8.24
N SER A 246 5.08 -18.40 -8.88
CA SER A 246 4.44 -17.11 -9.13
C SER A 246 3.33 -16.83 -8.14
N PHE A 247 3.23 -15.58 -7.70
CA PHE A 247 2.18 -15.13 -6.79
C PHE A 247 1.98 -13.61 -6.84
N ILE A 248 0.81 -13.17 -6.38
CA ILE A 248 0.49 -11.76 -6.14
C ILE A 248 0.06 -11.58 -4.68
N ILE A 249 0.54 -10.51 -4.03
CA ILE A 249 0.09 -10.11 -2.70
C ILE A 249 -0.32 -8.64 -2.72
N PHE A 250 -1.55 -8.38 -2.27
CA PHE A 250 -2.12 -7.04 -2.15
C PHE A 250 -2.29 -6.65 -0.68
N PRO A 251 -1.64 -5.58 -0.22
CA PRO A 251 -1.96 -4.96 1.04
C PRO A 251 -3.31 -4.25 0.97
N ILE A 252 -4.13 -4.47 1.99
CA ILE A 252 -5.42 -3.82 2.19
C ILE A 252 -5.20 -2.71 3.19
N ARG A 253 -5.28 -1.48 2.71
CA ARG A 253 -5.22 -0.25 3.48
C ARG A 253 -6.47 0.54 3.15
N LEU A 254 -7.25 0.88 4.16
CA LEU A 254 -8.39 1.78 4.06
C LEU A 254 -7.88 3.22 4.12
N PHE A 255 -8.58 4.18 3.53
CA PHE A 255 -8.31 5.61 3.68
C PHE A 255 -8.61 6.11 5.10
N LEU A 256 -9.66 5.59 5.74
CA LEU A 256 -9.99 5.91 7.13
C LEU A 256 -8.96 5.38 8.14
N GLN A 257 -7.99 4.56 7.70
CA GLN A 257 -7.01 3.93 8.58
C GLN A 257 -5.58 4.15 8.10
N ASP A 258 -4.74 4.67 8.99
CA ASP A 258 -3.32 4.93 8.68
C ASP A 258 -2.49 3.67 8.44
N ASN A 259 -3.01 2.48 8.80
CA ASN A 259 -2.29 1.23 8.74
C ASN A 259 -2.94 0.21 7.81
N CYS A 260 -2.12 -0.70 7.29
CA CYS A 260 -2.64 -1.87 6.58
C CYS A 260 -3.51 -2.69 7.55
N ILE A 261 -4.68 -3.12 7.09
CA ILE A 261 -5.63 -3.91 7.89
C ILE A 261 -5.53 -5.41 7.59
N GLY A 262 -4.84 -5.76 6.52
CA GLY A 262 -4.75 -7.13 6.05
C GLY A 262 -4.06 -7.25 4.69
N VAL A 263 -4.01 -8.47 4.17
CA VAL A 263 -3.44 -8.79 2.86
C VAL A 263 -4.30 -9.82 2.12
N LEU A 264 -4.40 -9.67 0.80
CA LEU A 264 -4.97 -10.65 -0.10
C LEU A 264 -3.84 -11.33 -0.88
N ASN A 265 -3.73 -12.65 -0.80
CA ASN A 265 -2.72 -13.44 -1.49
C ASN A 265 -3.36 -14.30 -2.58
N LEU A 266 -2.73 -14.34 -3.76
CA LEU A 266 -3.11 -15.18 -4.89
C LEU A 266 -1.91 -16.04 -5.29
N THR A 267 -2.14 -17.34 -5.40
CA THR A 267 -1.12 -18.35 -5.76
C THR A 267 -1.74 -19.41 -6.66
N GLU A 268 -0.89 -20.19 -7.33
CA GLU A 268 -1.31 -21.35 -8.13
C GLU A 268 -2.32 -20.98 -9.24
N LYS A 269 -1.95 -20.04 -10.11
CA LYS A 269 -2.74 -19.69 -11.29
C LYS A 269 -2.92 -20.91 -12.20
N GLU A 270 -4.11 -21.05 -12.78
CA GLU A 270 -4.46 -22.04 -13.81
C GLU A 270 -3.91 -21.67 -15.20
N GLY A 271 -3.74 -22.67 -16.07
CA GLY A 271 -3.30 -22.49 -17.46
C GLY A 271 -1.81 -22.75 -17.71
N GLU A 272 -1.39 -22.57 -18.97
CA GLU A 272 -0.19 -23.17 -19.58
C GLU A 272 1.16 -22.88 -18.91
N ASN A 273 1.26 -21.90 -18.01
CA ASN A 273 2.49 -21.67 -17.25
C ASN A 273 2.29 -21.46 -15.75
N GLY A 274 1.04 -21.35 -15.26
CA GLY A 274 0.73 -21.03 -13.87
C GLY A 274 1.41 -19.76 -13.33
N ILE A 275 1.73 -18.82 -14.24
CA ILE A 275 2.40 -17.54 -13.97
C ILE A 275 1.39 -16.40 -14.11
N PHE A 276 1.31 -15.56 -13.08
CA PHE A 276 0.54 -14.33 -13.14
C PHE A 276 1.21 -13.29 -14.05
N ASN A 277 0.43 -12.51 -14.77
CA ASN A 277 0.88 -11.46 -15.67
C ASN A 277 0.37 -10.05 -15.23
N MET A 278 0.74 -9.02 -15.98
CA MET A 278 0.34 -7.64 -15.66
C MET A 278 -1.17 -7.41 -15.77
N VAL A 279 -1.86 -8.12 -16.67
CA VAL A 279 -3.32 -8.03 -16.80
C VAL A 279 -4.00 -8.56 -15.54
N ASP A 280 -3.52 -9.66 -14.97
CA ASP A 280 -4.02 -10.17 -13.68
C ASP A 280 -3.82 -9.15 -12.56
N LEU A 281 -2.64 -8.50 -12.53
CA LEU A 281 -2.34 -7.47 -11.55
C LEU A 281 -3.29 -6.26 -11.67
N GLU A 282 -3.58 -5.80 -12.89
CA GLU A 282 -4.52 -4.71 -13.15
C GLU A 282 -5.95 -5.05 -12.75
N LYS A 283 -6.45 -6.23 -13.17
CA LYS A 283 -7.76 -6.75 -12.74
C LYS A 283 -7.89 -6.72 -11.21
N MET A 284 -6.86 -7.20 -10.52
CA MET A 284 -6.86 -7.25 -9.06
C MET A 284 -6.72 -5.88 -8.39
N ASN A 285 -5.98 -4.92 -8.98
CA ASN A 285 -5.94 -3.55 -8.46
C ASN A 285 -7.34 -2.96 -8.42
N ILE A 286 -8.14 -3.18 -9.46
CA ILE A 286 -9.51 -2.65 -9.54
C ILE A 286 -10.37 -3.31 -8.47
N LEU A 287 -10.35 -4.65 -8.41
CA LEU A 287 -11.14 -5.40 -7.44
C LEU A 287 -10.82 -5.00 -5.99
N VAL A 288 -9.53 -4.95 -5.65
CA VAL A 288 -9.07 -4.57 -4.29
C VAL A 288 -9.44 -3.13 -3.97
N ASN A 289 -9.42 -2.22 -4.93
CA ASN A 289 -9.85 -0.84 -4.71
C ASN A 289 -11.36 -0.74 -4.47
N ASN A 290 -12.18 -1.47 -5.25
CA ASN A 290 -13.63 -1.51 -5.03
C ASN A 290 -13.97 -2.15 -3.68
N PHE A 291 -13.26 -3.20 -3.30
CA PHE A 291 -13.36 -3.79 -1.97
C PHE A 291 -13.08 -2.79 -0.86
N LYS A 292 -11.98 -2.02 -0.95
CA LYS A 292 -11.65 -0.99 0.05
C LYS A 292 -12.78 0.03 0.19
N LEU A 293 -13.29 0.55 -0.93
CA LEU A 293 -14.38 1.52 -0.93
C LEU A 293 -15.65 0.95 -0.28
N LYS A 294 -16.03 -0.29 -0.63
CA LYS A 294 -17.21 -0.92 -0.05
C LYS A 294 -17.04 -1.21 1.44
N MET A 295 -15.86 -1.68 1.85
CA MET A 295 -15.53 -1.89 3.27
C MET A 295 -15.69 -0.59 4.07
N GLU A 296 -15.19 0.53 3.56
CA GLU A 296 -15.34 1.83 4.23
C GLU A 296 -16.78 2.27 4.32
N ASN A 297 -17.55 2.12 3.24
CA ASN A 297 -18.97 2.43 3.26
C ASN A 297 -19.71 1.63 4.35
N LEU A 298 -19.46 0.31 4.44
CA LEU A 298 -20.06 -0.53 5.48
C LEU A 298 -19.63 -0.11 6.90
N ILE A 299 -18.39 0.32 7.10
CA ILE A 299 -17.91 0.83 8.39
C ILE A 299 -18.66 2.12 8.75
N LEU A 300 -18.73 3.07 7.83
CA LEU A 300 -19.41 4.36 8.04
C LEU A 300 -20.91 4.18 8.32
N LEU A 301 -21.59 3.30 7.59
CA LEU A 301 -23.00 2.99 7.82
C LEU A 301 -23.23 2.38 9.21
N ARG A 302 -22.36 1.47 9.63
CA ARG A 302 -22.44 0.87 10.96
C ARG A 302 -22.23 1.91 12.06
N GLU A 303 -21.25 2.80 11.91
CA GLU A 303 -21.00 3.89 12.85
C GLU A 303 -22.18 4.87 12.92
N PHE A 304 -22.76 5.22 11.77
CA PHE A 304 -23.95 6.06 11.69
C PHE A 304 -25.14 5.43 12.43
N ASN A 305 -25.46 4.17 12.14
CA ASN A 305 -26.59 3.47 12.76
C ASN A 305 -26.40 3.31 14.28
N LYS A 306 -25.15 3.13 14.74
CA LYS A 306 -24.82 3.07 16.17
C LYS A 306 -25.10 4.41 16.87
N ASN A 307 -24.86 5.53 16.19
CA ASN A 307 -25.03 6.86 16.74
C ASN A 307 -26.45 7.42 16.56
N ASN A 308 -27.22 6.93 15.57
CA ASN A 308 -28.60 7.34 15.28
C ASN A 308 -29.54 6.12 15.16
N PRO A 309 -29.85 5.44 16.27
CA PRO A 309 -30.66 4.23 16.23
C PRO A 309 -32.09 4.54 15.74
N GLY A 310 -32.48 3.97 14.60
CA GLY A 310 -33.82 4.11 14.02
C GLY A 310 -34.00 5.24 13.00
N GLU A 311 -32.96 6.04 12.75
CA GLU A 311 -32.95 7.01 11.65
C GLU A 311 -32.38 6.36 10.39
N THR A 312 -33.17 6.31 9.32
CA THR A 312 -32.61 6.06 7.99
C THR A 312 -31.89 7.32 7.53
N PRO A 313 -30.65 7.22 6.99
CA PRO A 313 -29.96 8.37 6.41
C PRO A 313 -30.88 9.03 5.37
N SER A 314 -31.26 10.29 5.58
CA SER A 314 -32.03 11.02 4.57
C SER A 314 -31.14 11.33 3.37
N ALA A 315 -31.67 11.09 2.17
CA ALA A 315 -31.02 11.33 0.88
C ALA A 315 -30.51 12.78 0.70
#